data_AF-M0ZW88-F1
#
_entry.id   AF-M0ZW88-F1
#
_cell.length_a   1.000
_cell.length_b   1.000
_cell.length_c   1.000
_cell.angle_alpha   90.00
_cell.angle_beta   90.00
_cell.angle_gamma   90.00
#
_symmetry.space_group_name_H-M   'P 1'
#
loop_
_entity.id
_entity.type
_entity.pdbx_description
1 polymer ?
#
loop_
_entity_poly.entity_id
_entity_poly.type
_entity_poly.pdbx_seq_one_letter_code
_entity_poly.pdbx_strand_id
1 'polypeptide(L)'
;MASIYSCKECHTNFNLHTNYLFPPDFYFEAGNKGTLSFSAVDSSKFKFEKEDKIRPFFETLDYWGIQRKRTKMMCMNCGKVVGYVYDDGPPMTDSPGQFHFGPSQVIPRAARYRMKNKALKITSET
;
A
#
# COMPACT_ATOMS: atom_id res chain seq x y z
N MET A 1 -19.53 -7.13 -9.26
CA MET A 1 -20.02 -6.46 -8.04
C MET A 1 -18.96 -5.48 -7.58
N ALA A 2 -19.25 -4.18 -7.62
CA ALA A 2 -18.34 -3.18 -7.09
C ALA A 2 -18.36 -3.24 -5.56
N SER A 3 -17.19 -3.08 -4.95
CA SER A 3 -17.04 -3.03 -3.50
C SER A 3 -16.83 -1.58 -3.07
N ILE A 4 -17.63 -1.11 -2.12
CA ILE A 4 -17.45 0.21 -1.50
C ILE A 4 -16.50 0.03 -0.31
N TYR A 5 -15.41 0.79 -0.33
CA TYR A 5 -14.43 0.84 0.75
C TYR A 5 -14.62 2.12 1.55
N SER A 6 -14.99 1.98 2.81
CA SER A 6 -15.22 3.12 3.71
C SER A 6 -14.38 3.03 4.97
N CYS A 7 -14.16 4.17 5.63
CA CYS A 7 -13.49 4.21 6.92
C CYS A 7 -14.33 3.45 7.95
N LYS A 8 -13.71 2.54 8.69
CA LYS A 8 -14.41 1.84 9.77
C LYS A 8 -14.91 2.78 10.87
N GLU A 9 -14.17 3.86 11.14
CA GLU A 9 -14.39 4.73 12.29
C GLU A 9 -15.39 5.86 12.01
N CYS A 10 -15.30 6.51 10.84
CA CYS A 10 -16.16 7.66 10.49
C CYS A 10 -17.02 7.43 9.25
N HIS A 11 -17.01 6.23 8.67
CA HIS A 11 -17.83 5.82 7.52
C HIS A 11 -17.64 6.63 6.23
N THR A 12 -16.65 7.52 6.17
CA THR A 12 -16.30 8.25 4.95
C THR A 12 -15.88 7.28 3.85
N ASN A 13 -16.48 7.42 2.67
CA ASN A 13 -16.10 6.66 1.49
C ASN A 13 -14.72 7.11 0.99
N PHE A 14 -13.83 6.14 0.75
CA PHE A 14 -12.48 6.38 0.26
C PHE A 14 -12.36 6.48 -1.26
N ASN A 15 -13.46 6.28 -1.99
CA ASN A 15 -13.50 6.34 -3.45
C ASN A 15 -12.46 5.39 -4.10
N LEU A 16 -12.32 4.19 -3.53
CA LEU A 16 -11.39 3.19 -4.03
C LEU A 16 -12.08 2.34 -5.09
N HIS A 17 -11.41 2.16 -6.23
CA HIS A 17 -11.89 1.33 -7.31
C HIS A 17 -11.18 -0.01 -7.33
N THR A 18 -11.93 -1.08 -7.60
CA THR A 18 -11.41 -2.44 -7.76
C THR A 18 -10.42 -2.57 -8.92
N ASN A 19 -10.46 -1.67 -9.90
CA ASN A 19 -9.53 -1.64 -11.03
C ASN A 19 -8.08 -1.38 -10.60
N TYR A 20 -7.90 -0.70 -9.46
CA TYR A 20 -6.57 -0.45 -8.88
C TYR A 20 -6.22 -1.46 -7.79
N LEU A 21 -7.09 -2.42 -7.48
CA LEU A 21 -6.82 -3.44 -6.46
C LEU A 21 -5.91 -4.52 -7.05
N PHE A 22 -4.81 -4.81 -6.36
CA PHE A 22 -3.96 -5.92 -6.74
C PHE A 22 -4.65 -7.27 -6.44
N PRO A 23 -4.47 -8.28 -7.30
CA PRO A 23 -4.99 -9.63 -7.07
C PRO A 23 -4.53 -10.21 -5.72
N PRO A 24 -5.30 -11.11 -5.09
CA PRO A 24 -4.97 -11.69 -3.79
C PRO A 24 -3.67 -12.50 -3.80
N ASP A 25 -3.37 -13.11 -4.95
CA ASP A 25 -2.21 -13.94 -5.26
C ASP A 25 -1.00 -13.15 -5.77
N PHE A 26 -1.13 -11.83 -5.96
CA PHE A 26 0.00 -10.99 -6.37
C PHE A 26 1.09 -10.99 -5.29
N TYR A 27 2.30 -11.37 -5.69
CA TYR A 27 3.44 -11.44 -4.78
C TYR A 27 3.95 -10.04 -4.42
N PHE A 28 4.19 -9.82 -3.13
CA PHE A 28 4.90 -8.65 -2.64
C PHE A 28 5.93 -9.09 -1.62
N GLU A 29 7.13 -8.53 -1.70
CA GLU A 29 8.23 -8.81 -0.76
C GLU A 29 7.81 -8.54 0.68
N ALA A 30 7.13 -7.41 0.94
CA ALA A 30 6.68 -7.08 2.30
C ALA A 30 5.37 -7.81 2.72
N GLY A 31 4.88 -8.71 1.87
CA GLY A 31 3.65 -9.48 2.04
C GLY A 31 2.34 -8.67 1.94
N ASN A 32 1.22 -9.37 1.92
CA ASN A 32 -0.14 -8.79 1.84
C ASN A 32 -1.15 -9.42 2.84
N LYS A 33 -0.65 -10.07 3.90
CA LYS A 33 -1.52 -10.81 4.84
C LYS A 33 -2.42 -9.88 5.63
N GLY A 34 -3.73 -10.08 5.53
CA GLY A 34 -4.75 -9.30 6.25
C GLY A 34 -4.85 -7.84 5.79
N THR A 35 -4.38 -7.56 4.57
CA THR A 35 -4.39 -6.24 3.95
C THR A 35 -4.95 -6.31 2.54
N LEU A 36 -5.42 -5.17 2.04
CA LEU A 36 -5.69 -4.94 0.62
C LEU A 36 -4.62 -3.99 0.10
N SER A 37 -4.11 -4.26 -1.09
CA SER A 37 -3.08 -3.44 -1.71
C SER A 37 -3.63 -2.82 -2.98
N PHE A 38 -3.49 -1.51 -3.14
CA PHE A 38 -3.92 -0.78 -4.32
C PHE A 38 -2.72 -0.16 -5.04
N SER A 39 -2.80 -0.05 -6.37
CA SER A 39 -1.83 0.65 -7.21
C SER A 39 -2.03 2.16 -7.21
N ALA A 40 -3.26 2.62 -6.97
CA ALA A 40 -3.62 4.03 -6.88
C ALA A 40 -4.73 4.25 -5.84
N VAL A 41 -4.76 5.46 -5.28
CA VAL A 41 -5.79 5.91 -4.34
C VAL A 41 -6.15 7.37 -4.62
N ASP A 42 -7.36 7.77 -4.22
CA ASP A 42 -7.79 9.17 -4.28
C ASP A 42 -7.10 9.98 -3.17
N SER A 43 -6.12 10.81 -3.56
CA SER A 43 -5.32 11.61 -2.62
C SER A 43 -6.16 12.63 -1.83
N SER A 44 -7.36 12.99 -2.27
CA SER A 44 -8.25 13.90 -1.54
C SER A 44 -8.84 13.27 -0.27
N LYS A 45 -8.89 11.94 -0.20
CA LYS A 45 -9.50 11.21 0.92
C LYS A 45 -8.49 10.79 2.00
N PHE A 46 -7.19 10.98 1.74
CA PHE A 46 -6.13 10.53 2.62
C PHE A 46 -5.15 11.65 2.98
N LYS A 47 -4.66 11.59 4.21
CA LYS A 47 -3.51 12.37 4.67
C LYS A 47 -2.29 11.46 4.74
N PHE A 48 -1.19 11.89 4.13
CA PHE A 48 0.08 11.16 4.13
C PHE A 48 1.08 11.85 5.05
N GLU A 49 1.67 11.08 5.97
CA GLU A 49 2.66 11.61 6.92
C GLU A 49 3.87 10.68 6.97
N LYS A 50 5.07 11.26 6.97
CA LYS A 50 6.30 10.49 7.17
C LYS A 50 6.34 10.00 8.62
N GLU A 51 6.55 8.71 8.80
CA GLU A 51 6.76 8.07 10.10
C GLU A 51 8.18 7.51 10.13
N ASP A 52 8.95 7.95 11.13
CA ASP A 52 10.26 7.40 11.47
C ASP A 52 10.20 6.85 12.89
N LYS A 53 10.43 5.55 13.04
CA LYS A 53 10.36 4.85 14.32
C LYS A 53 11.58 3.98 14.52
N ILE A 54 12.23 4.16 15.66
CA ILE A 54 13.33 3.30 16.11
C ILE A 54 12.73 2.17 16.95
N ARG A 55 12.40 1.06 16.30
CA ARG A 55 11.94 -0.18 16.93
C ARG A 55 12.21 -1.35 15.99
N PRO A 56 12.64 -2.52 16.52
CA PRO A 56 12.82 -3.72 15.71
C PRO A 56 11.57 -4.02 14.85
N PHE A 57 11.78 -4.29 13.57
CA PHE A 57 10.73 -4.70 12.65
C PHE A 57 11.25 -5.68 11.61
N PHE A 58 10.33 -6.47 11.05
CA PHE A 58 10.57 -7.34 9.91
C PHE A 58 9.95 -6.68 8.67
N GLU A 59 10.76 -6.51 7.62
CA GLU A 59 10.27 -6.00 6.34
C GLU A 59 9.82 -7.15 5.46
N THR A 60 10.65 -8.19 5.38
CA THR A 60 10.39 -9.47 4.73
C THR A 60 10.63 -10.62 5.73
N LEU A 61 10.49 -11.87 5.30
CA LEU A 61 10.80 -13.04 6.14
C LEU A 61 12.29 -13.09 6.55
N ASP A 62 13.18 -12.68 5.64
CA ASP A 62 14.63 -12.83 5.80
C ASP A 62 15.34 -11.50 6.16
N TYR A 63 14.59 -10.39 6.26
CA TYR A 63 15.12 -9.08 6.58
C TYR A 63 14.44 -8.44 7.78
N TRP A 64 15.27 -8.06 8.75
CA TRP A 64 14.89 -7.27 9.92
C TRP A 64 15.72 -5.99 10.01
N GLY A 65 15.15 -4.97 10.62
CA GLY A 65 15.83 -3.69 10.83
C GLY A 65 15.41 -3.04 12.15
N ILE A 66 16.14 -1.99 12.55
CA ILE A 66 15.90 -1.27 13.80
C ILE A 66 15.18 0.07 13.55
N GLN A 67 15.50 0.77 12.46
CA GLN A 67 14.85 2.03 12.11
C GLN A 67 13.88 1.83 10.96
N ARG A 68 12.59 2.09 11.21
CA ARG A 68 11.53 1.95 10.23
C ARG A 68 11.08 3.32 9.73
N LYS A 69 11.39 3.61 8.47
CA LYS A 69 10.89 4.78 7.74
C LYS A 69 9.78 4.35 6.80
N ARG A 70 8.60 4.96 6.89
CA ARG A 70 7.47 4.69 5.99
C ARG A 70 6.53 5.87 5.91
N THR A 71 5.72 5.92 4.86
CA THR A 71 4.65 6.91 4.76
C THR A 71 3.37 6.33 5.33
N LYS A 72 2.89 6.90 6.43
CA LYS A 72 1.61 6.58 7.06
C LYS A 72 0.47 7.17 6.22
N MET A 73 -0.54 6.36 5.98
CA MET A 73 -1.77 6.79 5.30
C MET A 73 -2.92 6.84 6.32
N MET A 74 -3.57 7.99 6.41
CA MET A 74 -4.63 8.26 7.38
C MET A 74 -5.89 8.74 6.66
N CYS A 75 -7.06 8.46 7.25
CA CYS A 75 -8.31 9.04 6.76
C CYS A 75 -8.30 10.56 6.94
N MET A 76 -8.60 11.31 5.89
CA MET A 76 -8.61 12.78 5.94
C MET A 76 -9.67 13.33 6.91
N ASN A 77 -10.81 12.63 7.06
CA ASN A 77 -11.93 13.11 7.88
C ASN A 77 -11.73 12.89 9.40
N CYS A 78 -11.21 11.72 9.82
CA CYS A 78 -11.09 11.39 11.25
C CYS A 78 -9.66 11.22 11.76
N GLY A 79 -8.65 11.31 10.88
CA GLY A 79 -7.24 11.17 11.23
C GLY A 79 -6.80 9.76 11.62
N LYS A 80 -7.67 8.76 11.57
CA LYS A 80 -7.32 7.37 11.93
C LYS A 80 -6.43 6.75 10.87
N VAL A 81 -5.46 5.93 11.32
CA VAL A 81 -4.51 5.25 10.44
C VAL A 81 -5.19 4.11 9.71
N VAL A 82 -5.22 4.19 8.38
CA VAL A 82 -5.84 3.18 7.51
C VAL A 82 -4.81 2.22 6.93
N GLY A 83 -3.58 2.66 6.74
CA GLY A 83 -2.56 1.89 6.02
C GLY A 83 -1.21 2.57 5.96
N TYR A 84 -0.35 2.05 5.08
CA TYR A 84 0.98 2.57 4.80
C TYR A 84 1.29 2.43 3.31
N VAL A 85 2.12 3.34 2.80
CA VAL A 85 2.66 3.27 1.45
C VAL A 85 3.97 2.49 1.47
N TYR A 86 4.17 1.65 0.46
CA TYR A 86 5.39 0.87 0.23
C TYR A 86 5.89 1.07 -1.20
N ASP A 87 7.20 1.06 -1.39
CA ASP A 87 7.83 1.19 -2.71
C ASP A 87 8.22 -0.19 -3.25
N ASP A 88 7.32 -1.18 -3.09
CA ASP A 88 7.50 -2.57 -3.53
C ASP A 88 6.45 -3.01 -4.57
N GLY A 89 5.85 -2.05 -5.28
CA GLY A 89 4.95 -2.31 -6.40
C GLY A 89 5.68 -2.78 -7.67
N PRO A 90 4.98 -2.81 -8.81
CA PRO A 90 5.57 -3.13 -10.11
C PRO A 90 6.76 -2.21 -10.46
N PRO A 91 7.75 -2.70 -11.22
CA PRO A 91 8.85 -1.86 -11.71
C PRO A 91 8.31 -0.75 -12.61
N MET A 92 8.85 0.47 -12.47
CA MET A 92 8.43 1.62 -13.29
C MET A 92 9.03 1.60 -14.70
N THR A 93 9.99 0.72 -14.96
CA THR A 93 10.67 0.60 -16.26
C THR A 93 10.76 -0.86 -16.67
N ASP A 94 10.40 -1.15 -17.93
CA ASP A 94 10.49 -2.49 -18.52
C ASP A 94 11.74 -2.64 -19.42
N SER A 95 12.81 -1.92 -19.07
CA SER A 95 14.06 -1.95 -19.83
C SER A 95 14.83 -3.24 -19.51
N PRO A 96 15.42 -3.93 -20.50
CA PRO A 96 16.34 -5.05 -20.25
C PRO A 96 17.64 -4.61 -19.54
N GLY A 97 17.77 -3.33 -19.18
CA GLY A 97 18.96 -2.75 -18.57
C GLY A 97 20.06 -2.48 -19.59
N GLN A 98 21.13 -1.83 -19.12
CA GLN A 98 22.30 -1.57 -19.95
C GLN A 98 22.94 -2.90 -20.36
N PHE A 99 23.16 -3.08 -21.66
CA PHE A 99 23.73 -4.31 -22.26
C PHE A 99 22.94 -5.62 -22.02
N HIS A 100 21.63 -5.56 -21.76
CA HIS A 100 20.81 -6.75 -21.45
C HIS A 100 21.25 -7.52 -20.18
N PHE A 101 21.99 -6.89 -19.27
CA PHE A 101 22.31 -7.48 -17.97
C PHE A 101 21.13 -7.48 -16.98
N GLY A 102 19.92 -7.25 -17.47
CA GLY A 102 18.74 -7.00 -16.66
C GLY A 102 18.75 -5.58 -16.11
N PRO A 103 17.57 -5.06 -15.77
CA PRO A 103 17.50 -3.76 -15.13
C PRO A 103 18.23 -3.79 -13.77
N SER A 104 18.89 -2.69 -13.42
CA SER A 104 19.76 -2.64 -12.21
C SER A 104 18.99 -3.04 -10.94
N GLN A 105 19.66 -3.49 -9.89
CA GLN A 105 19.00 -3.77 -8.59
C GLN A 105 18.29 -2.55 -7.97
N VAL A 106 18.47 -1.36 -8.54
CA VAL A 106 17.85 -0.09 -8.14
C VAL A 106 16.86 0.38 -9.21
N ILE A 107 15.87 -0.43 -9.55
CA ILE A 107 14.75 0.02 -10.39
C ILE A 107 13.79 0.81 -9.51
N PRO A 108 13.42 2.05 -9.88
CA PRO A 108 12.35 2.74 -9.19
C PRO A 108 11.06 1.91 -9.30
N ARG A 109 10.46 1.61 -8.15
CA ARG A 109 9.24 0.80 -8.08
C ARG A 109 8.03 1.68 -7.81
N ALA A 110 6.89 1.27 -8.34
CA ALA A 110 5.64 1.99 -8.15
C ALA A 110 5.22 1.93 -6.67
N ALA A 111 4.60 3.01 -6.20
CA ALA A 111 4.02 3.06 -4.87
C ALA A 111 2.85 2.08 -4.75
N ARG A 112 2.85 1.31 -3.68
CA ARG A 112 1.77 0.39 -3.27
C ARG A 112 1.09 0.93 -2.03
N TYR A 113 -0.22 1.13 -2.12
CA TYR A 113 -1.05 1.61 -1.02
C TYR A 113 -1.63 0.42 -0.26
N ARG A 114 -0.95 0.01 0.82
CA ARG A 114 -1.35 -1.15 1.62
C ARG A 114 -2.28 -0.74 2.76
N MET A 115 -3.55 -1.11 2.63
CA MET A 115 -4.61 -0.84 3.59
C MET A 115 -4.87 -2.02 4.52
N LYS A 116 -5.14 -1.74 5.79
CA LYS A 116 -5.49 -2.78 6.76
C LYS A 116 -6.97 -3.11 6.66
N ASN A 117 -7.32 -4.39 6.50
CA ASN A 117 -8.73 -4.82 6.47
C ASN A 117 -9.48 -4.40 7.73
N LYS A 118 -8.79 -4.43 8.89
CA LYS A 118 -9.35 -4.00 10.18
C LYS A 118 -9.71 -2.51 10.25
N ALA A 119 -9.18 -1.67 9.36
CA ALA A 119 -9.45 -0.24 9.30
C ALA A 119 -10.51 0.14 8.25
N LEU A 120 -10.94 -0.84 7.44
CA LEU A 120 -11.91 -0.66 6.38
C LEU A 120 -13.24 -1.32 6.76
N LYS A 121 -14.34 -0.69 6.32
CA LYS A 121 -15.65 -1.31 6.20
C LYS A 121 -15.92 -1.53 4.72
N ILE A 122 -16.08 -2.79 4.32
CA ILE A 122 -16.31 -3.21 2.94
C ILE A 122 -17.78 -3.58 2.82
N THR A 123 -18.48 -2.96 1.87
CA THR A 123 -19.87 -3.26 1.54
C THR A 123 -19.99 -3.52 0.04
N SER A 124 -20.77 -4.52 -0.36
CA SER A 124 -21.06 -4.80 -1.77
C SER A 124 -22.09 -3.82 -2.31
N GLU A 125 -21.87 -3.26 -3.50
CA GLU A 125 -22.93 -2.60 -4.27
C GLU A 125 -23.88 -3.69 -4.78
N THR A 126 -25.16 -3.60 -4.38
CA THR A 126 -26.27 -4.42 -4.87
C THR A 126 -26.74 -3.96 -6.23
#